data_AF-A0A7C7VRZ4-F1
#
_entry.id   AF-A0A7C7VRZ4-F1
#
_cell.length_a   1.000
_cell.length_b   1.000
_cell.length_c   1.000
_cell.angle_alpha   90.00
_cell.angle_beta   90.00
_cell.angle_gamma   90.00
#
_symmetry.space_group_name_H-M   'P 1'
#
loop_
_entity.id
_entity.type
_entity.pdbx_description
1 polymer ?
#
loop_
_entity_poly.entity_id
_entity_poly.type
_entity_poly.pdbx_seq_one_letter_code
_entity_poly.pdbx_strand_id
1 'polypeptide(L)'
;MPRLQDARTVYAQSSDIKSRTYLEYRRDMKRKAIAELEALSWIEERLREYLKVNVKVQKSGGDAVLWFLRAGGVTREPDYVATIEGPDGPKTLKIEFQYADKAGLDFYDFKISKVARKRRGVEHREPLQDVLFVYIDKPTQRYAFLEPQWIVTHGKVDSVPAWGSRRAYRVPAKLLQQVLREDPMLPELIRRIDIKTSLLAFQHTQIGLWQNVLKQELEQVIDEKQLLQWAPEHLATLFRVCFVLDHLDKAPLNAALWLGYATTYIEMLSTLEESAYLTYVLDYLYGRIPAGNLRPNEQTALVRAIEALRTFVLSHARQDGSFTSSSCQAPLTETRYALFVLNLLEDMTQDLIFYTQAPLRPVQRIYEWVPYIERTYAFVTGASGV
;
A
#
# COMPACT_ATOMS: atom_id res chain seq x y z
N MET A 1 -12.44 -3.02 -29.85
CA MET A 1 -13.44 -2.08 -29.32
C MET A 1 -12.80 -1.27 -28.20
N PRO A 2 -13.06 0.05 -28.09
CA PRO A 2 -12.51 0.86 -27.01
C PRO A 2 -13.06 0.31 -25.69
N ARG A 3 -12.18 -0.05 -24.75
CA ARG A 3 -12.57 -0.49 -23.41
C ARG A 3 -13.29 0.68 -22.75
N LEU A 4 -14.56 0.49 -22.38
CA LEU A 4 -15.24 1.36 -21.41
C LEU A 4 -14.45 1.24 -20.10
N GLN A 5 -13.53 2.19 -19.86
CA GLN A 5 -12.86 2.33 -18.58
C GLN A 5 -13.92 2.61 -17.52
N ASP A 6 -13.93 1.85 -16.42
CA ASP A 6 -14.80 2.11 -15.27
C ASP A 6 -14.57 3.55 -14.79
N ALA A 7 -15.65 4.28 -14.49
CA ALA A 7 -15.60 5.63 -13.95
C ALA A 7 -14.69 5.75 -12.71
N ARG A 8 -14.51 4.66 -11.96
CA ARG A 8 -13.56 4.56 -10.83
C ARG A 8 -12.10 4.52 -11.30
N THR A 9 -11.80 3.79 -12.37
CA THR A 9 -10.48 3.77 -13.03
C THR A 9 -10.18 5.14 -13.66
N VAL A 10 -11.16 5.75 -14.33
CA VAL A 10 -11.03 7.10 -14.90
C VAL A 10 -10.83 8.15 -13.80
N TYR A 11 -11.48 8.03 -12.64
CA TYR A 11 -11.27 8.94 -11.50
C TYR A 11 -9.89 8.78 -10.86
N ALA A 12 -9.40 7.54 -10.70
CA ALA A 12 -8.05 7.26 -10.25
C ALA A 12 -7.00 7.81 -11.24
N GLN A 13 -7.26 7.76 -12.54
CA GLN A 13 -6.36 8.32 -13.56
C GLN A 13 -6.49 9.85 -13.71
N SER A 14 -7.62 10.46 -13.29
CA SER A 14 -7.90 11.90 -13.47
C SER A 14 -7.70 12.77 -12.22
N SER A 15 -7.50 12.18 -11.03
CA SER A 15 -7.28 12.91 -9.77
C SER A 15 -5.85 12.74 -9.24
N ASP A 16 -5.13 13.84 -8.94
CA ASP A 16 -3.78 13.94 -8.31
C ASP A 16 -2.61 13.07 -8.84
N ILE A 17 -2.87 12.15 -9.77
CA ILE A 17 -1.98 11.05 -10.17
C ILE A 17 -1.34 11.35 -11.55
N LYS A 18 -1.72 12.45 -12.22
CA LYS A 18 -1.30 12.79 -13.59
C LYS A 18 0.22 12.87 -13.82
N SER A 19 1.03 13.00 -12.78
CA SER A 19 2.50 13.06 -12.88
C SER A 19 3.22 11.84 -12.30
N ARG A 20 2.50 10.79 -11.87
CA ARG A 20 3.07 9.64 -11.15
C ARG A 20 2.89 8.37 -11.97
N THR A 21 3.90 7.50 -11.93
CA THR A 21 3.80 6.14 -12.45
C THR A 21 2.88 5.30 -11.56
N TYR A 22 2.29 4.24 -12.14
CA TYR A 22 1.46 3.27 -11.40
C TYR A 22 2.17 2.68 -10.17
N LEU A 23 3.47 2.43 -10.29
CA LEU A 23 4.31 1.89 -9.22
C LEU A 23 4.53 2.89 -8.08
N GLU A 24 4.74 4.17 -8.39
CA GLU A 24 4.84 5.23 -7.36
C GLU A 24 3.52 5.41 -6.61
N TYR A 25 2.40 5.35 -7.31
CA TYR A 25 1.09 5.39 -6.69
C TYR A 25 0.86 4.18 -5.75
N ARG A 26 1.22 2.97 -6.18
CA ARG A 26 1.15 1.75 -5.35
C ARG A 26 2.00 1.89 -4.08
N ARG A 27 3.21 2.43 -4.18
CA ARG A 27 4.08 2.69 -3.01
C ARG A 27 3.42 3.64 -2.00
N ASP A 28 2.89 4.76 -2.48
CA ASP A 28 2.28 5.77 -1.61
C ASP A 28 1.01 5.23 -0.91
N MET A 29 0.18 4.47 -1.63
CA MET A 29 -0.98 3.77 -1.05
C MET A 29 -0.56 2.75 0.01
N LYS A 30 0.47 1.96 -0.24
CA LYS A 30 1.01 1.01 0.75
C LYS A 30 1.52 1.69 2.00
N ARG A 31 2.18 2.86 1.87
CA ARG A 31 2.64 3.62 3.04
C ARG A 31 1.47 3.99 3.97
N LYS A 32 0.34 4.42 3.40
CA LYS A 32 -0.88 4.70 4.17
C LYS A 32 -1.44 3.41 4.79
N ALA A 33 -1.55 2.34 4.01
CA ALA A 33 -2.06 1.05 4.46
C ALA A 33 -1.23 0.45 5.61
N ILE A 34 0.10 0.59 5.59
CA ILE A 34 0.99 0.17 6.70
C ILE A 34 0.55 0.85 8.00
N ALA A 35 0.42 2.18 7.98
CA ALA A 35 0.06 2.94 9.17
C ALA A 35 -1.32 2.52 9.70
N GLU A 36 -2.28 2.30 8.80
CA GLU A 36 -3.63 1.91 9.18
C GLU A 36 -3.70 0.50 9.78
N LEU A 37 -3.00 -0.46 9.17
CA LEU A 37 -3.02 -1.84 9.64
C LEU A 37 -2.31 -2.01 10.98
N GLU A 38 -1.18 -1.31 11.17
CA GLU A 38 -0.48 -1.33 12.44
C GLU A 38 -1.27 -0.61 13.55
N ALA A 39 -2.02 0.44 13.21
CA ALA A 39 -2.80 1.20 14.19
C ALA A 39 -4.13 0.53 14.57
N LEU A 40 -4.65 -0.42 13.78
CA LEU A 40 -6.01 -0.96 13.95
C LEU A 40 -6.31 -1.42 15.39
N SER A 41 -5.48 -2.29 15.96
CA SER A 41 -5.70 -2.81 17.32
C SER A 41 -5.54 -1.73 18.39
N TRP A 42 -4.58 -0.82 18.20
CA TRP A 42 -4.38 0.31 19.11
C TRP A 42 -5.59 1.26 19.07
N ILE A 43 -6.12 1.58 17.89
CA ILE A 43 -7.32 2.41 17.73
C ILE A 43 -8.51 1.78 18.46
N GLU A 44 -8.73 0.46 18.28
CA GLU A 44 -9.83 -0.23 18.96
C GLU A 44 -9.74 -0.09 20.49
N GLU A 45 -8.56 -0.32 21.04
CA GLU A 45 -8.33 -0.24 22.48
C GLU A 45 -8.50 1.19 23.01
N ARG A 46 -7.87 2.18 22.37
CA ARG A 46 -7.97 3.58 22.78
C ARG A 46 -9.38 4.14 22.60
N LEU A 47 -10.13 3.66 21.60
CA LEU A 47 -11.51 4.07 21.37
C LEU A 47 -12.44 3.47 22.43
N ARG A 48 -12.21 2.22 22.83
CA ARG A 48 -12.92 1.58 23.96
C ARG A 48 -12.76 2.37 25.24
N GLU A 49 -11.54 2.82 25.55
CA GLU A 49 -11.26 3.68 26.70
C GLU A 49 -11.90 5.07 26.57
N TYR A 50 -11.83 5.68 25.39
CA TYR A 50 -12.38 7.01 25.12
C TYR A 50 -13.91 7.06 25.28
N LEU A 51 -14.61 6.08 24.70
CA LEU A 51 -16.08 6.01 24.74
C LEU A 51 -16.62 5.30 25.99
N LYS A 52 -15.77 4.59 26.74
CA LYS A 52 -16.13 3.78 27.91
C LYS A 52 -17.20 2.71 27.62
N VAL A 53 -17.17 2.15 26.41
CA VAL A 53 -18.10 1.13 25.92
C VAL A 53 -17.36 0.11 25.07
N ASN A 54 -17.91 -1.10 24.95
CA ASN A 54 -17.36 -2.10 24.05
C ASN A 54 -17.49 -1.65 22.61
N VAL A 55 -16.35 -1.66 21.92
CA VAL A 55 -16.25 -1.36 20.50
C VAL A 55 -15.48 -2.47 19.79
N LYS A 56 -15.89 -2.74 18.56
CA LYS A 56 -15.16 -3.53 17.58
C LYS A 56 -14.81 -2.63 16.41
N VAL A 57 -13.53 -2.53 16.07
CA VAL A 57 -13.08 -1.69 14.96
C VAL A 57 -12.66 -2.59 13.80
N GLN A 58 -13.12 -2.25 12.61
CA GLN A 58 -12.70 -2.90 11.38
C GLN A 58 -12.30 -1.86 10.36
N LYS A 59 -11.30 -2.20 9.54
CA LYS A 59 -10.94 -1.37 8.39
C LYS A 59 -12.12 -1.29 7.42
N SER A 60 -12.34 -0.14 6.82
CA SER A 60 -13.38 0.12 5.82
C SER A 60 -12.75 0.72 4.57
N GLY A 61 -13.46 0.76 3.45
CA GLY A 61 -12.91 1.17 2.17
C GLY A 61 -12.52 0.02 1.25
N GLY A 62 -12.13 0.40 0.02
CA GLY A 62 -11.60 -0.53 -0.98
C GLY A 62 -10.32 -1.23 -0.52
N ASP A 63 -9.73 -0.75 0.57
CA ASP A 63 -8.52 -1.24 1.21
C ASP A 63 -8.72 -1.97 2.54
N ALA A 64 -9.97 -2.31 2.87
CA ALA A 64 -10.30 -3.21 3.98
C ALA A 64 -9.74 -4.64 3.79
N VAL A 65 -9.56 -5.05 2.53
CA VAL A 65 -8.96 -6.35 2.13
C VAL A 65 -7.78 -6.14 1.17
N LEU A 66 -7.84 -5.13 0.30
CA LEU A 66 -6.82 -4.88 -0.75
C LEU A 66 -5.98 -3.64 -0.48
N TRP A 67 -4.69 -3.80 -0.22
CA TRP A 67 -3.76 -2.67 -0.02
C TRP A 67 -3.68 -1.73 -1.23
N PHE A 68 -4.12 -2.23 -2.39
CA PHE A 68 -4.28 -1.51 -3.63
C PHE A 68 -5.36 -2.17 -4.50
N LEU A 69 -6.33 -1.41 -5.02
CA LEU A 69 -7.30 -1.92 -5.99
C LEU A 69 -6.68 -1.94 -7.39
N ARG A 70 -6.45 -3.14 -7.94
CA ARG A 70 -5.89 -3.33 -9.29
C ARG A 70 -6.69 -2.64 -10.40
N ALA A 71 -8.02 -2.57 -10.24
CA ALA A 71 -8.91 -1.85 -11.15
C ALA A 71 -8.97 -0.33 -10.92
N GLY A 72 -8.24 0.19 -9.93
CA GLY A 72 -8.39 1.55 -9.43
C GLY A 72 -9.65 1.72 -8.58
N GLY A 73 -9.59 2.62 -7.61
CA GLY A 73 -10.74 2.94 -6.78
C GLY A 73 -10.33 3.74 -5.55
N VAL A 74 -10.54 5.05 -5.59
CA VAL A 74 -10.61 5.85 -4.38
C VAL A 74 -12.04 5.70 -3.86
N THR A 75 -12.25 4.92 -2.81
CA THR A 75 -13.55 4.90 -2.14
C THR A 75 -13.71 6.18 -1.34
N ARG A 76 -14.96 6.64 -1.17
CA ARG A 76 -15.30 7.74 -0.23
C ARG A 76 -15.62 7.22 1.16
N GLU A 77 -15.25 5.97 1.41
CA GLU A 77 -15.47 5.29 2.68
C GLU A 77 -14.46 5.78 3.71
N PRO A 78 -14.81 5.72 5.01
CA PRO A 78 -13.87 6.05 6.08
C PRO A 78 -12.75 5.01 6.15
N ASP A 79 -11.64 5.37 6.80
CA ASP A 79 -10.51 4.46 6.96
C ASP A 79 -10.88 3.27 7.90
N TYR A 80 -11.74 3.50 8.91
CA TYR A 80 -12.34 2.43 9.73
C TYR A 80 -13.82 2.67 10.02
N VAL A 81 -14.50 1.59 10.43
CA VAL A 81 -15.82 1.63 11.04
C VAL A 81 -15.74 0.94 12.40
N ALA A 82 -16.20 1.62 13.44
CA ALA A 82 -16.41 1.04 14.75
C ALA A 82 -17.88 0.65 14.93
N THR A 83 -18.12 -0.57 15.39
CA THR A 83 -19.41 -1.00 15.91
C THR A 83 -19.41 -0.81 17.42
N ILE A 84 -20.29 0.05 17.90
CA ILE A 84 -20.48 0.35 19.32
C ILE A 84 -21.69 -0.44 19.79
N GLU A 85 -21.49 -1.37 20.73
CA GLU A 85 -22.58 -2.10 21.34
C GLU A 85 -23.29 -1.22 22.38
N GLY A 86 -24.62 -1.22 22.37
CA GLY A 86 -25.41 -0.43 23.30
C GLY A 86 -26.80 -1.05 23.53
N PRO A 87 -27.52 -0.56 24.55
CA PRO A 87 -28.84 -1.07 24.91
C PRO A 87 -29.89 -0.89 23.80
N ASP A 88 -29.70 0.11 22.93
CA ASP A 88 -30.59 0.38 21.77
C ASP A 88 -30.15 -0.36 20.49
N GLY A 89 -29.23 -1.33 20.59
CA GLY A 89 -28.63 -2.03 19.46
C GLY A 89 -27.31 -1.41 18.98
N PRO A 90 -26.62 -2.07 18.02
CA PRO A 90 -25.31 -1.67 17.55
C PRO A 90 -25.37 -0.36 16.76
N LYS A 91 -24.58 0.64 17.17
CA LYS A 91 -24.38 1.90 16.45
C LYS A 91 -23.07 1.85 15.68
N THR A 92 -23.00 2.53 14.55
CA THR A 92 -21.76 2.63 13.75
C THR A 92 -21.17 4.02 13.87
N LEU A 93 -19.85 4.08 14.06
CA LEU A 93 -19.06 5.31 14.06
C LEU A 93 -17.99 5.18 12.96
N LYS A 94 -17.94 6.17 12.07
CA LYS A 94 -16.93 6.23 11.01
C LYS A 94 -15.66 6.87 11.57
N ILE A 95 -14.51 6.31 11.21
CA ILE A 95 -13.22 6.78 11.73
C ILE A 95 -12.33 7.19 10.56
N GLU A 96 -11.81 8.41 10.66
CA GLU A 96 -10.84 8.98 9.73
C GLU A 96 -9.48 9.04 10.40
N PHE A 97 -8.48 8.37 9.83
CA PHE A 97 -7.16 8.26 10.43
C PHE A 97 -6.14 9.14 9.71
N GLN A 98 -5.41 9.91 10.51
CA GLN A 98 -4.39 10.82 10.02
C GLN A 98 -3.19 10.80 10.96
N TYR A 99 -2.02 11.05 10.40
CA TYR A 99 -0.80 11.20 11.18
C TYR A 99 0.11 12.27 10.58
N ALA A 100 0.91 12.90 11.44
CA ALA A 100 1.99 13.80 11.05
C ALA A 100 3.34 13.07 11.15
N ASP A 101 4.15 13.17 10.09
CA ASP A 101 5.54 12.70 10.09
C ASP A 101 6.56 13.82 10.36
N LYS A 102 6.18 15.08 10.15
CA LYS A 102 7.10 16.22 10.21
C LYS A 102 6.90 17.00 11.50
N ALA A 103 8.00 17.33 12.16
CA ALA A 103 8.00 18.29 13.27
C ALA A 103 7.81 19.72 12.76
N GLY A 104 7.41 20.62 13.66
CA GLY A 104 7.35 22.06 13.38
C GLY A 104 6.28 22.46 12.37
N LEU A 105 5.16 21.73 12.29
CA LEU A 105 4.03 22.11 11.46
C LEU A 105 3.37 23.38 12.02
N ASP A 106 3.07 24.35 11.16
CA ASP A 106 2.27 25.53 11.54
C ASP A 106 0.78 25.18 11.64
N PHE A 107 0.33 24.25 10.80
CA PHE A 107 -1.06 23.84 10.66
C PHE A 107 -1.18 22.33 10.46
N TYR A 108 -2.29 21.80 10.96
CA TYR A 108 -2.76 20.45 10.71
C TYR A 108 -3.99 20.53 9.79
N ASP A 109 -3.90 19.88 8.63
CA ASP A 109 -4.84 20.07 7.53
C ASP A 109 -5.84 18.90 7.42
N PHE A 110 -7.14 19.20 7.46
CA PHE A 110 -8.23 18.23 7.38
C PHE A 110 -9.06 18.42 6.11
N LYS A 111 -9.24 17.36 5.33
CA LYS A 111 -9.99 17.41 4.06
C LYS A 111 -11.44 17.82 4.32
N ILE A 112 -11.88 18.92 3.69
CA ILE A 112 -13.22 19.51 3.91
C ILE A 112 -14.34 18.47 3.79
N SER A 113 -14.27 17.61 2.77
CA SER A 113 -15.30 16.60 2.51
C SER A 113 -15.42 15.52 3.58
N LYS A 114 -14.36 15.29 4.38
CA LYS A 114 -14.35 14.35 5.51
C LYS A 114 -14.82 15.00 6.81
N VAL A 115 -14.75 16.33 6.91
CA VAL A 115 -15.14 17.09 8.11
C VAL A 115 -16.59 17.56 8.04
N ALA A 116 -17.02 18.13 6.91
CA ALA A 116 -18.30 18.82 6.84
C ALA A 116 -18.97 18.69 5.47
N ARG A 117 -20.30 18.50 5.48
CA ARG A 117 -21.13 18.42 4.27
C ARG A 117 -21.77 19.76 3.95
N LYS A 118 -21.94 20.04 2.66
CA LYS A 118 -22.75 21.16 2.20
C LYS A 118 -24.15 20.65 1.87
N ARG A 119 -25.17 21.14 2.57
CA ARG A 119 -26.57 20.92 2.20
C ARG A 119 -27.01 21.98 1.18
N ARG A 120 -27.90 21.60 0.26
CA ARG A 120 -28.45 22.52 -0.74
C ARG A 120 -29.26 23.59 0.00
N GLY A 121 -28.98 24.87 -0.27
CA GLY A 121 -29.66 26.00 0.37
C GLY A 121 -29.07 26.47 1.70
N VAL A 122 -28.05 25.79 2.25
CA VAL A 122 -27.33 26.25 3.46
C VAL A 122 -26.01 26.89 3.05
N GLU A 123 -25.77 28.12 3.50
CA GLU A 123 -24.56 28.87 3.19
C GLU A 123 -23.31 28.25 3.84
N HIS A 124 -23.46 27.79 5.09
CA HIS A 124 -22.40 27.14 5.86
C HIS A 124 -22.41 25.61 5.72
N ARG A 125 -21.24 24.99 5.89
CA ARG A 125 -21.12 23.53 5.93
C ARG A 125 -21.44 23.04 7.33
N GLU A 126 -22.25 22.00 7.42
CA GLU A 126 -22.55 21.32 8.68
C GLU A 126 -21.49 20.26 8.97
N PRO A 127 -20.90 20.22 10.18
CA PRO A 127 -20.01 19.14 10.60
C PRO A 127 -20.72 17.78 10.58
N LEU A 128 -20.00 16.75 10.15
CA LEU A 128 -20.50 15.38 10.23
C LEU A 128 -20.62 14.93 11.69
N GLN A 129 -21.67 14.18 12.02
CA GLN A 129 -22.00 13.80 13.41
C GLN A 129 -21.66 12.34 13.72
N ASP A 130 -21.45 11.53 12.69
CA ASP A 130 -21.15 10.09 12.76
C ASP A 130 -19.69 9.78 12.40
N VAL A 131 -18.81 10.79 12.48
CA VAL A 131 -17.40 10.71 12.13
C VAL A 131 -16.54 11.12 13.30
N LEU A 132 -15.47 10.38 13.56
CA LEU A 132 -14.43 10.71 14.51
C LEU A 132 -13.07 10.68 13.80
N PHE A 133 -12.24 11.70 14.03
CA PHE A 133 -10.87 11.68 13.53
C PHE A 133 -9.94 11.12 14.61
N VAL A 134 -9.08 10.19 14.22
CA VAL A 134 -7.94 9.72 15.01
C VAL A 134 -6.69 10.36 14.43
N TYR A 135 -6.02 11.16 15.25
CA TYR A 135 -4.81 11.86 14.85
C TYR A 135 -3.61 11.36 15.65
N ILE A 136 -2.51 10.99 14.99
CA ILE A 136 -1.21 10.71 15.63
C ILE A 136 -0.19 11.75 15.21
N ASP A 137 0.33 12.52 16.16
CA ASP A 137 1.49 13.39 15.96
C ASP A 137 2.76 12.62 16.29
N LYS A 138 3.37 11.98 15.28
CA LYS A 138 4.52 11.10 15.49
C LYS A 138 5.72 11.81 16.11
N PRO A 139 6.09 13.05 15.72
CA PRO A 139 7.23 13.75 16.31
C PRO A 139 7.13 13.93 17.82
N THR A 140 5.92 14.19 18.34
CA THR A 140 5.71 14.35 19.78
C THR A 140 5.19 13.09 20.47
N GLN A 141 5.01 11.99 19.72
CA GLN A 141 4.48 10.71 20.20
C GLN A 141 3.18 10.88 20.98
N ARG A 142 2.28 11.71 20.46
CA ARG A 142 0.98 12.00 21.05
C ARG A 142 -0.15 11.80 20.05
N TYR A 143 -1.37 11.66 20.55
CA TYR A 143 -2.55 11.43 19.72
C TYR A 143 -3.77 12.22 20.19
N ALA A 144 -4.79 12.33 19.34
CA ALA A 144 -6.08 12.90 19.72
C ALA A 144 -7.23 12.22 18.98
N PHE A 145 -8.38 12.17 19.67
CA PHE A 145 -9.68 11.96 19.04
C PHE A 145 -10.33 13.32 18.81
N LEU A 146 -10.71 13.63 17.58
CA LEU A 146 -11.24 14.94 17.20
C LEU A 146 -12.61 14.79 16.54
N GLU A 147 -13.59 15.48 17.08
CA GLU A 147 -14.90 15.59 16.44
C GLU A 147 -14.84 16.60 15.29
N PRO A 148 -15.59 16.38 14.19
CA PRO A 148 -15.67 17.34 13.10
C PRO A 148 -16.11 18.73 13.55
N GLN A 149 -16.96 18.82 14.57
CA GLN A 149 -17.36 20.10 15.17
C GLN A 149 -16.16 20.85 15.74
N TRP A 150 -15.28 20.17 16.47
CA TRP A 150 -14.07 20.79 17.02
C TRP A 150 -13.17 21.32 15.90
N ILE A 151 -12.99 20.56 14.82
CA ILE A 151 -12.19 20.96 13.66
C ILE A 151 -12.78 22.20 12.97
N VAL A 152 -14.10 22.27 12.81
CA VAL A 152 -14.76 23.45 12.22
C VAL A 152 -14.64 24.69 13.12
N THR A 153 -14.74 24.53 14.43
CA THR A 153 -14.63 25.63 15.39
C THR A 153 -13.22 26.22 15.47
N HIS A 154 -12.18 25.38 15.38
CA HIS A 154 -10.78 25.79 15.58
C HIS A 154 -9.98 25.92 14.28
N GLY A 155 -10.52 25.44 13.17
CA GLY A 155 -9.86 25.45 11.86
C GLY A 155 -10.40 26.55 10.94
N LYS A 156 -9.54 27.06 10.07
CA LYS A 156 -9.93 27.98 8.99
C LYS A 156 -9.84 27.29 7.63
N VAL A 157 -10.85 27.50 6.78
CA VAL A 157 -10.80 26.94 5.42
C VAL A 157 -9.88 27.76 4.52
N ASP A 158 -8.71 27.21 4.22
CA ASP A 158 -7.69 27.86 3.39
C ASP A 158 -7.00 26.86 2.46
N SER A 159 -6.23 27.37 1.51
CA SER A 159 -5.42 26.59 0.58
C SER A 159 -4.25 25.89 1.31
N VAL A 160 -3.99 24.65 0.90
CA VAL A 160 -2.88 23.83 1.38
C VAL A 160 -1.87 23.68 0.25
N PRO A 161 -0.69 24.35 0.31
CA PRO A 161 0.31 24.27 -0.75
C PRO A 161 0.75 22.83 -1.04
N ALA A 162 0.90 22.02 0.01
CA ALA A 162 1.29 20.61 -0.10
C ALA A 162 0.27 19.75 -0.87
N TRP A 163 -0.98 20.20 -1.02
CA TRP A 163 -2.05 19.49 -1.74
C TRP A 163 -2.41 20.17 -3.06
N GLY A 164 -1.45 20.87 -3.70
CA GLY A 164 -1.70 21.60 -4.96
C GLY A 164 -2.71 22.74 -4.79
N SER A 165 -2.63 23.44 -3.65
CA SER A 165 -3.52 24.57 -3.29
C SER A 165 -4.99 24.19 -3.12
N ARG A 166 -5.30 22.90 -2.93
CA ARG A 166 -6.63 22.45 -2.53
C ARG A 166 -7.00 23.03 -1.17
N ARG A 167 -8.29 23.32 -0.98
CA ARG A 167 -8.80 23.87 0.28
C ARG A 167 -9.00 22.77 1.31
N ALA A 168 -8.55 23.03 2.54
CA ALA A 168 -8.72 22.17 3.71
C ALA A 168 -9.13 23.02 4.92
N TYR A 169 -9.67 22.39 5.97
CA TYR A 169 -9.69 23.01 7.29
C TYR A 169 -8.28 22.96 7.86
N ARG A 170 -7.66 24.11 8.07
CA ARG A 170 -6.31 24.24 8.63
C ARG A 170 -6.42 24.63 10.09
N VAL A 171 -6.06 23.71 10.99
CA VAL A 171 -6.07 23.93 12.44
C VAL A 171 -4.68 24.37 12.88
N PRO A 172 -4.53 25.54 13.53
CA PRO A 172 -3.24 26.00 14.05
C PRO A 172 -2.61 24.97 14.99
N ALA A 173 -1.31 24.73 14.85
CA ALA A 173 -0.62 23.70 15.64
C ALA A 173 -0.73 23.91 17.16
N LYS A 174 -0.69 25.17 17.61
CA LYS A 174 -0.87 25.52 19.03
C LYS A 174 -2.19 25.02 19.61
N LEU A 175 -3.27 25.00 18.82
CA LEU A 175 -4.58 24.54 19.26
C LEU A 175 -4.65 23.02 19.28
N LEU A 176 -4.11 22.35 18.25
CA LEU A 176 -4.08 20.88 18.23
C LEU A 176 -3.20 20.33 19.36
N GLN A 177 -2.05 20.93 19.63
CA GLN A 177 -1.13 20.51 20.69
C GLN A 177 -1.76 20.53 22.08
N GLN A 178 -2.79 21.34 22.32
CA GLN A 178 -3.51 21.39 23.59
C GLN A 178 -4.45 20.21 23.82
N VAL A 179 -4.89 19.52 22.76
CA VAL A 179 -5.81 18.37 22.85
C VAL A 179 -5.12 17.03 22.63
N LEU A 180 -3.83 17.06 22.27
CA LEU A 180 -2.97 15.88 22.15
C LEU A 180 -2.73 15.23 23.52
N ARG A 181 -2.75 13.90 23.55
CA ARG A 181 -2.59 13.05 24.73
C ARG A 181 -1.41 12.11 24.54
N GLU A 182 -0.73 11.80 25.63
CA GLU A 182 0.33 10.80 25.65
C GLU A 182 -0.28 9.39 25.74
N ASP A 183 0.43 8.42 25.17
CA ASP A 183 0.11 7.00 25.31
C ASP A 183 1.41 6.18 25.30
N PRO A 184 1.66 5.32 26.29
CA PRO A 184 2.92 4.60 26.42
C PRO A 184 3.13 3.54 25.32
N MET A 185 2.09 3.11 24.61
CA MET A 185 2.19 2.14 23.52
C MET A 185 2.45 2.80 22.16
N LEU A 186 2.20 4.11 22.06
CA LEU A 186 2.34 4.87 20.84
C LEU A 186 3.78 4.92 20.27
N PRO A 187 4.86 5.03 21.07
CA PRO A 187 6.22 4.97 20.54
C PRO A 187 6.51 3.66 19.80
N GLU A 188 6.03 2.54 20.35
CA GLU A 188 6.22 1.21 19.79
C GLU A 188 5.36 1.01 18.53
N LEU A 189 4.13 1.54 18.50
CA LEU A 189 3.32 1.61 17.28
C LEU A 189 4.02 2.41 16.18
N ILE A 190 4.51 3.61 16.50
CA ILE A 190 5.23 4.48 15.56
C ILE A 190 6.45 3.76 15.00
N ARG A 191 7.24 3.11 15.85
CA ARG A 191 8.41 2.34 15.45
C ARG A 191 8.07 1.24 14.44
N ARG A 192 7.00 0.47 14.65
CA ARG A 192 6.56 -0.57 13.69
C ARG A 192 6.17 0.02 12.33
N ILE A 193 5.47 1.17 12.34
CA ILE A 193 5.11 1.89 11.11
C ILE A 193 6.38 2.35 10.39
N ASP A 194 7.34 2.94 11.12
CA ASP A 194 8.59 3.47 10.56
C ASP A 194 9.48 2.38 9.97
N ILE A 195 9.61 1.25 10.66
CA ILE A 195 10.32 0.07 10.15
C ILE A 195 9.74 -0.36 8.81
N LYS A 196 8.42 -0.58 8.74
CA LYS A 196 7.76 -1.10 7.54
C LYS A 196 7.77 -0.11 6.39
N THR A 197 7.57 1.18 6.68
CA THR A 197 7.63 2.22 5.64
C THR A 197 9.05 2.43 5.11
N SER A 198 10.07 2.25 5.94
CA SER A 198 11.48 2.27 5.53
C SER A 198 11.84 1.07 4.66
N LEU A 199 11.42 -0.14 5.04
CA LEU A 199 11.61 -1.34 4.22
C LEU A 199 10.87 -1.24 2.87
N LEU A 200 9.66 -0.67 2.88
CA LEU A 200 8.90 -0.36 1.67
C LEU A 200 9.67 0.57 0.74
N ALA A 201 10.23 1.66 1.28
CA ALA A 201 11.04 2.59 0.52
C ALA A 201 12.31 1.92 -0.04
N PHE A 202 13.00 1.13 0.78
CA PHE A 202 14.21 0.41 0.40
C PHE A 202 13.96 -0.56 -0.76
N GLN A 203 12.97 -1.44 -0.66
CA GLN A 203 12.70 -2.40 -1.74
C GLN A 203 12.22 -1.70 -3.02
N HIS A 204 11.47 -0.60 -2.89
CA HIS A 204 10.94 0.12 -4.05
C HIS A 204 12.05 0.73 -4.92
N THR A 205 13.22 1.00 -4.35
CA THR A 205 14.39 1.43 -5.13
C THR A 205 14.80 0.41 -6.21
N GLN A 206 14.42 -0.86 -6.07
CA GLN A 206 14.72 -1.91 -7.05
C GLN A 206 14.15 -1.61 -8.44
N ILE A 207 12.96 -1.00 -8.51
CA ILE A 207 12.36 -0.59 -9.79
C ILE A 207 13.25 0.46 -10.47
N GLY A 208 13.72 1.46 -9.72
CA GLY A 208 14.62 2.48 -10.24
C GLY A 208 15.97 1.91 -10.67
N LEU A 209 16.50 0.92 -9.95
CA LEU A 209 17.71 0.21 -10.35
C LEU A 209 17.53 -0.53 -11.69
N TRP A 210 16.42 -1.26 -11.86
CA TRP A 210 16.11 -1.92 -13.13
C TRP A 210 15.84 -0.91 -14.27
N GLN A 211 15.16 0.21 -13.99
CA GLN A 211 14.97 1.29 -14.96
C GLN A 211 16.31 1.82 -15.47
N ASN A 212 17.28 2.03 -14.57
CA ASN A 212 18.61 2.50 -14.94
C ASN A 212 19.35 1.47 -15.80
N VAL A 213 19.28 0.18 -15.44
CA VAL A 213 19.92 -0.91 -16.19
C VAL A 213 19.30 -1.06 -17.59
N LEU A 214 17.99 -0.92 -17.73
CA LEU A 214 17.25 -1.12 -18.98
C LEU A 214 17.00 0.18 -19.76
N LYS A 215 17.63 1.29 -19.36
CA LYS A 215 17.37 2.62 -19.93
C LYS A 215 17.56 2.67 -21.44
N GLN A 216 18.66 2.12 -21.96
CA GLN A 216 18.93 2.11 -23.40
C GLN A 216 17.89 1.31 -24.19
N GLU A 217 17.46 0.17 -23.64
CA GLU A 217 16.42 -0.67 -24.25
C GLU A 217 15.06 0.04 -24.24
N LEU A 218 14.73 0.77 -23.17
CA LEU A 218 13.54 1.61 -23.10
C LEU A 218 13.57 2.74 -24.15
N GLU A 219 14.70 3.44 -24.27
CA GLU A 219 14.90 4.53 -25.25
C GLU A 219 14.73 4.01 -26.69
N GLN A 220 15.38 2.89 -27.03
CA GLN A 220 15.26 2.27 -28.36
C GLN A 220 13.80 1.91 -28.72
N VAL A 221 13.05 1.32 -27.79
CA VAL A 221 11.66 0.93 -28.07
C VAL A 221 10.73 2.15 -28.19
N ILE A 222 11.00 3.21 -27.43
CA ILE A 222 10.22 4.46 -27.46
C ILE A 222 10.51 5.22 -28.76
N ASP A 223 11.78 5.45 -29.08
CA ASP A 223 12.21 6.36 -30.14
C ASP A 223 12.17 5.70 -31.52
N GLU A 224 12.55 4.43 -31.63
CA GLU A 224 12.70 3.76 -32.92
C GLU A 224 11.43 3.01 -33.36
N LYS A 225 10.39 2.96 -32.51
CA LYS A 225 9.15 2.15 -32.71
C LYS A 225 9.44 0.70 -33.10
N GLN A 226 10.61 0.16 -32.76
CA GLN A 226 10.95 -1.21 -33.07
C GLN A 226 10.06 -2.14 -32.24
N LEU A 227 9.36 -3.05 -32.94
CA LEU A 227 8.69 -4.18 -32.30
C LEU A 227 9.76 -5.08 -31.72
N LEU A 228 9.78 -5.26 -30.39
CA LEU A 228 10.64 -6.23 -29.72
C LEU A 228 10.41 -7.62 -30.33
N GLN A 229 11.34 -8.07 -31.18
CA GLN A 229 11.37 -9.45 -31.70
C GLN A 229 12.01 -10.41 -30.67
N TRP A 230 11.71 -10.23 -29.39
CA TRP A 230 12.21 -11.09 -28.34
C TRP A 230 11.23 -12.24 -28.16
N ALA A 231 11.57 -13.43 -28.67
CA ALA A 231 11.00 -14.66 -28.14
C ALA A 231 11.64 -14.87 -26.75
N PRO A 232 10.87 -14.82 -25.66
CA PRO A 232 11.46 -14.98 -24.33
C PRO A 232 11.82 -16.45 -24.12
N GLU A 233 13.06 -16.83 -24.41
CA GLU A 233 13.56 -18.21 -24.21
C GLU A 233 13.91 -18.47 -22.73
N HIS A 234 14.27 -17.41 -22.00
CA HIS A 234 14.70 -17.48 -20.60
C HIS A 234 14.06 -16.37 -19.76
N LEU A 235 14.01 -16.59 -18.44
CA LEU A 235 13.33 -15.71 -17.48
C LEU A 235 13.80 -14.26 -17.54
N ALA A 236 15.11 -14.03 -17.68
CA ALA A 236 15.67 -12.69 -17.78
C ALA A 236 15.13 -11.91 -19.00
N THR A 237 15.01 -12.58 -20.15
CA THR A 237 14.43 -11.99 -21.37
C THR A 237 12.94 -11.73 -21.18
N LEU A 238 12.19 -12.68 -20.59
CA LEU A 238 10.78 -12.48 -20.28
C LEU A 238 10.56 -11.27 -19.36
N PHE A 239 11.37 -11.15 -18.31
CA PHE A 239 11.37 -10.01 -17.40
C PHE A 239 11.60 -8.70 -18.15
N ARG A 240 12.64 -8.62 -18.98
CA ARG A 240 12.93 -7.43 -19.80
C ARG A 240 11.76 -7.03 -20.69
N VAL A 241 11.14 -7.98 -21.41
CA VAL A 241 9.95 -7.73 -22.23
C VAL A 241 8.82 -7.16 -21.38
N CYS A 242 8.45 -7.84 -20.29
CA CYS A 242 7.37 -7.41 -19.41
C CYS A 242 7.65 -6.03 -18.80
N PHE A 243 8.88 -5.77 -18.40
CA PHE A 243 9.31 -4.48 -17.85
C PHE A 243 9.13 -3.36 -18.87
N VAL A 244 9.60 -3.53 -20.10
CA VAL A 244 9.42 -2.54 -21.17
C VAL A 244 7.94 -2.32 -21.47
N LEU A 245 7.16 -3.39 -21.61
CA LEU A 245 5.71 -3.26 -21.86
C LEU A 245 4.99 -2.52 -20.73
N ASP A 246 5.37 -2.75 -19.48
CA ASP A 246 4.80 -2.07 -18.33
C ASP A 246 5.06 -0.56 -18.35
N HIS A 247 6.29 -0.15 -18.68
CA HIS A 247 6.69 1.26 -18.79
C HIS A 247 6.02 1.98 -19.97
N LEU A 248 5.63 1.24 -21.01
CA LEU A 248 4.86 1.76 -22.15
C LEU A 248 3.34 1.74 -21.92
N ASP A 249 2.89 1.29 -20.74
CA ASP A 249 1.50 0.97 -20.42
C ASP A 249 0.82 0.08 -21.48
N LYS A 250 1.55 -0.89 -21.99
CA LYS A 250 1.09 -1.90 -22.94
C LYS A 250 0.82 -3.23 -22.25
N ALA A 251 0.04 -4.08 -22.90
CA ALA A 251 -0.22 -5.45 -22.49
C ALA A 251 0.11 -6.41 -23.64
N PRO A 252 0.62 -7.63 -23.36
CA PRO A 252 0.70 -8.66 -24.37
C PRO A 252 -0.71 -9.04 -24.87
N LEU A 253 -0.81 -9.50 -26.13
CA LEU A 253 -2.08 -9.89 -26.74
C LEU A 253 -2.82 -10.97 -25.93
N ASN A 254 -2.08 -11.88 -25.31
CA ASN A 254 -2.62 -12.93 -24.45
C ASN A 254 -1.86 -13.02 -23.12
N ALA A 255 -2.17 -12.11 -22.20
CA ALA A 255 -1.55 -12.06 -20.87
C ALA A 255 -1.74 -13.35 -20.06
N ALA A 256 -2.87 -14.04 -20.22
CA ALA A 256 -3.15 -15.29 -19.50
C ALA A 256 -2.25 -16.45 -19.96
N LEU A 257 -2.01 -16.55 -21.27
CA LEU A 257 -1.05 -17.53 -21.81
C LEU A 257 0.37 -17.26 -21.30
N TRP A 258 0.78 -15.99 -21.32
CA TRP A 258 2.09 -15.58 -20.82
C TRP A 258 2.22 -15.83 -19.32
N LEU A 259 1.14 -15.62 -18.55
CA LEU A 259 1.10 -15.93 -17.12
C LEU A 259 1.32 -17.44 -16.89
N GLY A 260 0.61 -18.28 -17.63
CA GLY A 260 0.82 -19.74 -17.59
C GLY A 260 2.26 -20.12 -17.92
N TYR A 261 2.85 -19.54 -18.96
CA TYR A 261 4.26 -19.76 -19.30
C TYR A 261 5.20 -19.30 -18.17
N ALA A 262 4.99 -18.11 -17.61
CA ALA A 262 5.80 -17.58 -16.51
C ALA A 262 5.80 -18.53 -15.29
N THR A 263 4.65 -19.13 -14.94
CA THR A 263 4.58 -20.06 -13.80
C THR A 263 5.47 -21.30 -13.95
N THR A 264 5.88 -21.66 -15.17
CA THR A 264 6.78 -22.81 -15.41
C THR A 264 8.22 -22.56 -14.94
N TYR A 265 8.64 -21.29 -14.79
CA TYR A 265 9.98 -20.94 -14.30
C TYR A 265 10.18 -21.21 -12.81
N ILE A 266 9.10 -21.50 -12.06
CA ILE A 266 9.17 -21.68 -10.62
C ILE A 266 10.13 -22.81 -10.19
N GLU A 267 10.16 -23.90 -10.95
CA GLU A 267 10.99 -25.07 -10.67
C GLU A 267 12.46 -24.86 -11.05
N MET A 268 12.76 -23.81 -11.83
CA MET A 268 14.09 -23.50 -12.33
C MET A 268 14.80 -22.40 -11.53
N LEU A 269 14.16 -21.85 -10.49
CA LEU A 269 14.74 -20.79 -9.68
C LEU A 269 15.96 -21.28 -8.89
N SER A 270 17.04 -20.53 -8.97
CA SER A 270 18.28 -20.79 -8.24
C SER A 270 18.71 -19.62 -7.36
N THR A 271 18.25 -18.41 -7.65
CA THR A 271 18.64 -17.19 -6.93
C THR A 271 17.46 -16.29 -6.54
N LEU A 272 17.67 -15.44 -5.55
CA LEU A 272 16.71 -14.41 -5.13
C LEU A 272 16.48 -13.38 -6.23
N GLU A 273 17.48 -13.08 -7.06
CA GLU A 273 17.31 -12.21 -8.24
C GLU A 273 16.31 -12.79 -9.23
N GLU A 274 16.44 -14.08 -9.59
CA GLU A 274 15.50 -14.76 -10.47
C GLU A 274 14.09 -14.78 -9.89
N SER A 275 13.96 -15.01 -8.58
CA SER A 275 12.65 -14.94 -7.91
C SER A 275 12.04 -13.53 -7.99
N ALA A 276 12.86 -12.47 -7.92
CA ALA A 276 12.41 -11.09 -8.09
C ALA A 276 11.95 -10.82 -9.52
N TYR A 277 12.69 -11.30 -10.52
CA TYR A 277 12.29 -11.23 -11.93
C TYR A 277 10.97 -11.95 -12.18
N LEU A 278 10.84 -13.19 -11.72
CA LEU A 278 9.61 -13.95 -11.88
C LEU A 278 8.44 -13.28 -11.18
N THR A 279 8.63 -12.78 -9.96
CA THR A 279 7.56 -12.11 -9.22
C THR A 279 7.10 -10.83 -9.92
N TYR A 280 8.01 -10.02 -10.47
CA TYR A 280 7.65 -8.86 -11.28
C TYR A 280 6.81 -9.26 -12.50
N VAL A 281 7.25 -10.30 -13.23
CA VAL A 281 6.54 -10.82 -14.42
C VAL A 281 5.14 -11.30 -14.06
N LEU A 282 5.00 -12.08 -12.98
CA LEU A 282 3.71 -12.59 -12.52
C LEU A 282 2.77 -11.44 -12.14
N ASP A 283 3.23 -10.48 -11.33
CA ASP A 283 2.43 -9.32 -10.91
C ASP A 283 1.97 -8.48 -12.10
N TYR A 284 2.88 -8.18 -13.04
CA TYR A 284 2.55 -7.46 -14.27
C TYR A 284 1.51 -8.20 -15.12
N LEU A 285 1.76 -9.47 -15.46
CA LEU A 285 0.88 -10.25 -16.34
C LEU A 285 -0.49 -10.47 -15.72
N TYR A 286 -0.52 -10.82 -14.43
CA TYR A 286 -1.75 -10.93 -13.66
C TYR A 286 -2.52 -9.60 -13.68
N GLY A 287 -1.81 -8.47 -13.51
CA GLY A 287 -2.35 -7.12 -13.62
C GLY A 287 -3.03 -6.78 -14.94
N ARG A 288 -2.62 -7.42 -16.05
CA ARG A 288 -3.20 -7.18 -17.38
C ARG A 288 -4.43 -8.04 -17.70
N ILE A 289 -4.72 -9.05 -16.88
CA ILE A 289 -5.97 -9.82 -16.96
C ILE A 289 -7.09 -8.97 -16.31
N PRO A 290 -8.33 -8.90 -16.83
CA PRO A 290 -9.40 -8.20 -16.12
C PRO A 290 -9.75 -8.86 -14.78
N ALA A 291 -10.16 -8.07 -13.79
CA ALA A 291 -10.55 -8.58 -12.47
C ALA A 291 -11.73 -9.57 -12.60
N GLY A 292 -11.63 -10.72 -11.94
CA GLY A 292 -12.63 -11.80 -12.03
C GLY A 292 -12.54 -12.68 -13.28
N ASN A 293 -11.65 -12.38 -14.24
CA ASN A 293 -11.51 -13.15 -15.49
C ASN A 293 -10.39 -14.19 -15.45
N LEU A 294 -9.72 -14.40 -14.31
CA LEU A 294 -8.73 -15.46 -14.15
C LEU A 294 -9.45 -16.81 -14.09
N ARG A 295 -9.13 -17.74 -15.00
CA ARG A 295 -9.77 -19.05 -15.05
C ARG A 295 -9.33 -19.93 -13.87
N PRO A 296 -10.13 -20.92 -13.44
CA PRO A 296 -9.78 -21.75 -12.27
C PRO A 296 -8.42 -22.46 -12.36
N ASN A 297 -8.04 -22.93 -13.55
CA ASN A 297 -6.74 -23.56 -13.77
C ASN A 297 -5.58 -22.55 -13.69
N GLU A 298 -5.77 -21.33 -14.19
CA GLU A 298 -4.80 -20.23 -14.10
C GLU A 298 -4.64 -19.75 -12.66
N GLN A 299 -5.76 -19.64 -11.93
CA GLN A 299 -5.77 -19.35 -10.50
C GLN A 299 -5.01 -20.42 -9.71
N THR A 300 -5.25 -21.69 -10.00
CA THR A 300 -4.54 -22.81 -9.35
C THR A 300 -3.03 -22.73 -9.60
N ALA A 301 -2.62 -22.46 -10.84
CA ALA A 301 -1.21 -22.31 -11.19
C ALA A 301 -0.56 -21.11 -10.47
N LEU A 302 -1.25 -19.98 -10.42
CA LEU A 302 -0.75 -18.77 -9.74
C LEU A 302 -0.67 -18.95 -8.22
N VAL A 303 -1.66 -19.58 -7.60
CA VAL A 303 -1.63 -19.93 -6.15
C VAL A 303 -0.41 -20.79 -5.83
N ARG A 304 -0.16 -21.84 -6.62
CA ARG A 304 1.03 -22.70 -6.45
C ARG A 304 2.32 -21.91 -6.62
N ALA A 305 2.39 -21.03 -7.62
CA ALA A 305 3.56 -20.19 -7.85
C ALA A 305 3.82 -19.24 -6.67
N ILE A 306 2.78 -18.63 -6.09
CA ILE A 306 2.90 -17.76 -4.91
C ILE A 306 3.45 -18.55 -3.71
N GLU A 307 2.90 -19.72 -3.42
CA GLU A 307 3.35 -20.56 -2.30
C GLU A 307 4.80 -21.04 -2.48
N ALA A 308 5.16 -21.45 -3.69
CA ALA A 308 6.51 -21.88 -4.02
C ALA A 308 7.52 -20.72 -3.95
N LEU A 309 7.20 -19.54 -4.51
CA LEU A 309 8.06 -18.35 -4.41
C LEU A 309 8.26 -17.93 -2.95
N ARG A 310 7.19 -17.92 -2.16
CA ARG A 310 7.26 -17.61 -0.73
C ARG A 310 8.19 -18.60 -0.03
N THR A 311 8.01 -19.90 -0.25
CA THR A 311 8.83 -20.94 0.37
C THR A 311 10.30 -20.80 -0.02
N PHE A 312 10.57 -20.59 -1.30
CA PHE A 312 11.92 -20.37 -1.83
C PHE A 312 12.59 -19.17 -1.16
N VAL A 313 11.96 -18.00 -1.17
CA VAL A 313 12.54 -16.78 -0.58
C VAL A 313 12.77 -16.94 0.93
N LEU A 314 11.82 -17.53 1.65
CA LEU A 314 11.95 -17.72 3.10
C LEU A 314 13.05 -18.72 3.47
N SER A 315 13.36 -19.69 2.61
CA SER A 315 14.47 -20.63 2.83
C SER A 315 15.85 -19.95 2.85
N HIS A 316 15.94 -18.74 2.28
CA HIS A 316 17.16 -17.93 2.23
C HIS A 316 17.26 -16.89 3.35
N ALA A 317 16.28 -16.81 4.26
CA ALA A 317 16.30 -15.89 5.37
C ALA A 317 17.37 -16.27 6.42
N ARG A 318 18.11 -15.28 6.90
CA ARG A 318 19.14 -15.44 7.94
C ARG A 318 18.70 -14.79 9.25
N GLN A 319 19.22 -15.30 10.36
CA GLN A 319 18.88 -14.79 11.69
C GLN A 319 19.37 -13.36 11.95
N ASP A 320 20.35 -12.88 11.19
CA ASP A 320 20.83 -11.49 11.25
C ASP A 320 19.89 -10.50 10.53
N GLY A 321 18.82 -11.00 9.91
CA GLY A 321 17.84 -10.19 9.16
C GLY A 321 18.14 -10.06 7.67
N SER A 322 19.28 -10.57 7.19
CA SER A 322 19.61 -10.62 5.77
C SER A 322 18.94 -11.79 5.05
N PHE A 323 18.91 -11.74 3.73
CA PHE A 323 18.57 -12.87 2.86
C PHE A 323 19.74 -13.17 1.94
N THR A 324 20.08 -14.45 1.77
CA THR A 324 21.19 -14.86 0.91
C THR A 324 20.93 -16.14 0.13
N SER A 325 21.07 -16.09 -1.19
CA SER A 325 21.01 -17.27 -2.08
C SER A 325 22.29 -17.51 -2.88
N SER A 326 23.12 -16.47 -3.06
CA SER A 326 24.35 -16.52 -3.84
C SER A 326 25.52 -15.91 -3.07
N SER A 327 26.70 -16.50 -3.18
CA SER A 327 27.94 -15.91 -2.67
C SER A 327 28.49 -14.78 -3.55
N CYS A 328 27.98 -14.66 -4.78
CA CYS A 328 28.44 -13.68 -5.77
C CYS A 328 27.70 -12.34 -5.68
N GLN A 329 26.61 -12.26 -4.90
CA GLN A 329 25.83 -11.03 -4.73
C GLN A 329 25.98 -10.47 -3.33
N ALA A 330 25.95 -9.14 -3.22
CA ALA A 330 25.98 -8.47 -1.93
C ALA A 330 24.70 -8.83 -1.14
N PRO A 331 24.80 -9.24 0.15
CA PRO A 331 23.64 -9.58 0.98
C PRO A 331 22.57 -8.48 1.06
N LEU A 332 22.97 -7.20 0.98
CA LEU A 332 22.04 -6.07 0.93
C LEU A 332 21.17 -6.08 -0.34
N THR A 333 21.75 -6.44 -1.49
CA THR A 333 21.03 -6.56 -2.76
C THR A 333 20.07 -7.76 -2.74
N GLU A 334 20.53 -8.91 -2.24
CA GLU A 334 19.67 -10.09 -2.10
C GLU A 334 18.51 -9.86 -1.11
N THR A 335 18.76 -9.14 -0.01
CA THR A 335 17.71 -8.70 0.92
C THR A 335 16.69 -7.79 0.24
N ARG A 336 17.13 -6.93 -0.69
CA ARG A 336 16.21 -6.09 -1.48
C ARG A 336 15.31 -6.94 -2.38
N TYR A 337 15.87 -7.95 -3.05
CA TYR A 337 15.10 -8.89 -3.86
C TYR A 337 14.07 -9.65 -3.03
N ALA A 338 14.47 -10.20 -1.88
CA ALA A 338 13.56 -10.91 -1.00
C ALA A 338 12.39 -10.03 -0.52
N LEU A 339 12.68 -8.80 -0.08
CA LEU A 339 11.65 -7.84 0.36
C LEU A 339 10.73 -7.42 -0.78
N PHE A 340 11.27 -7.25 -1.99
CA PHE A 340 10.49 -6.96 -3.19
C PHE A 340 9.51 -8.11 -3.50
N VAL A 341 10.00 -9.35 -3.49
CA VAL A 341 9.19 -10.54 -3.74
C VAL A 341 8.08 -10.67 -2.71
N LEU A 342 8.42 -10.73 -1.42
CA LEU A 342 7.43 -10.93 -0.36
C LEU A 342 6.35 -9.85 -0.39
N ASN A 343 6.72 -8.60 -0.65
CA ASN A 343 5.78 -7.49 -0.72
C ASN A 343 4.78 -7.60 -1.88
N LEU A 344 5.19 -8.13 -3.04
CA LEU A 344 4.29 -8.35 -4.18
C LEU A 344 3.45 -9.62 -4.03
N LEU A 345 4.01 -10.68 -3.45
CA LEU A 345 3.26 -11.91 -3.18
C LEU A 345 2.12 -11.67 -2.18
N GLU A 346 2.35 -10.86 -1.14
CA GLU A 346 1.30 -10.46 -0.18
C GLU A 346 0.16 -9.71 -0.89
N ASP A 347 0.47 -8.82 -1.84
CA ASP A 347 -0.54 -8.11 -2.62
C ASP A 347 -1.34 -9.05 -3.52
N MET A 348 -0.66 -9.89 -4.31
CA MET A 348 -1.33 -10.85 -5.19
C MET A 348 -2.22 -11.82 -4.40
N THR A 349 -1.78 -12.21 -3.20
CA THR A 349 -2.57 -13.05 -2.30
C THR A 349 -3.88 -12.39 -1.90
N GLN A 350 -3.82 -11.13 -1.46
CA GLN A 350 -5.03 -10.38 -1.13
C GLN A 350 -5.95 -10.20 -2.34
N ASP A 351 -5.37 -9.87 -3.51
CA ASP A 351 -6.11 -9.69 -4.77
C ASP A 351 -6.86 -10.95 -5.20
N LEU A 352 -6.21 -12.11 -5.10
CA LEU A 352 -6.82 -13.41 -5.39
C LEU A 352 -7.92 -13.79 -4.39
N ILE A 353 -7.73 -13.52 -3.10
CA ILE A 353 -8.78 -13.75 -2.10
C ILE A 353 -10.01 -12.89 -2.42
N PHE A 354 -9.79 -11.61 -2.73
CA PHE A 354 -10.88 -10.67 -2.98
C PHE A 354 -11.63 -10.94 -4.29
N TYR A 355 -10.93 -11.11 -5.40
CA TYR A 355 -11.56 -11.19 -6.73
C TYR A 355 -11.94 -12.60 -7.16
N THR A 356 -11.27 -13.64 -6.63
CA THR A 356 -11.48 -15.02 -7.11
C THR A 356 -11.74 -16.01 -5.97
N GLN A 357 -11.93 -15.52 -4.73
CA GLN A 357 -12.15 -16.36 -3.54
C GLN A 357 -11.11 -17.48 -3.41
N ALA A 358 -9.85 -17.17 -3.75
CA ALA A 358 -8.78 -18.15 -3.70
C ALA A 358 -8.63 -18.75 -2.29
N PRO A 359 -8.30 -20.05 -2.17
CA PRO A 359 -8.14 -20.73 -0.89
C PRO A 359 -6.80 -20.38 -0.22
N LEU A 360 -6.47 -19.09 -0.15
CA LEU A 360 -5.28 -18.55 0.48
C LEU A 360 -5.64 -17.95 1.84
N ARG A 361 -4.68 -17.98 2.77
CA ARG A 361 -4.83 -17.29 4.05
C ARG A 361 -4.72 -15.77 3.83
N PRO A 362 -5.67 -14.97 4.34
CA PRO A 362 -5.54 -13.51 4.32
C PRO A 362 -4.29 -13.03 5.07
N VAL A 363 -3.56 -12.12 4.44
CA VAL A 363 -2.42 -11.39 5.02
C VAL A 363 -2.95 -10.24 5.87
N GLN A 364 -2.70 -10.21 7.16
CA GLN A 364 -3.27 -9.20 8.06
C GLN A 364 -2.43 -7.92 8.12
N ARG A 365 -1.13 -8.01 7.80
CA ARG A 365 -0.21 -6.87 7.83
C ARG A 365 0.74 -6.90 6.64
N ILE A 366 1.16 -5.73 6.16
CA ILE A 366 2.22 -5.64 5.14
C ILE A 366 3.55 -6.05 5.78
N TYR A 367 4.34 -6.86 5.08
CA TYR A 367 5.51 -7.58 5.60
C TYR A 367 5.18 -8.56 6.73
N GLU A 368 4.02 -9.21 6.71
CA GLU A 368 3.67 -10.29 7.64
C GLU A 368 4.61 -11.49 7.46
N TRP A 369 5.07 -11.77 6.24
CA TRP A 369 5.89 -12.94 5.98
C TRP A 369 7.39 -12.73 6.23
N VAL A 370 7.84 -11.52 6.59
CA VAL A 370 9.25 -11.27 6.90
C VAL A 370 9.57 -11.77 8.33
N PRO A 371 10.40 -12.82 8.52
CA PRO A 371 10.53 -13.48 9.82
C PRO A 371 11.18 -12.61 10.91
N TYR A 372 12.17 -11.79 10.55
CA TYR A 372 12.97 -10.99 11.48
C TYR A 372 12.90 -9.50 11.16
N ILE A 373 11.70 -8.96 10.98
CA ILE A 373 11.49 -7.62 10.39
C ILE A 373 12.33 -6.49 11.01
N GLU A 374 12.51 -6.50 12.34
CA GLU A 374 13.33 -5.50 13.04
C GLU A 374 14.82 -5.65 12.74
N ARG A 375 15.31 -6.90 12.71
CA ARG A 375 16.70 -7.20 12.33
C ARG A 375 16.94 -6.90 10.86
N THR A 376 15.97 -7.21 9.99
CA THR A 376 16.03 -6.84 8.57
C THR A 376 16.11 -5.33 8.40
N TYR A 377 15.34 -4.56 9.18
CA TYR A 377 15.45 -3.10 9.18
C TYR A 377 16.81 -2.61 9.67
N ALA A 378 17.30 -3.14 10.79
CA ALA A 378 18.63 -2.85 11.32
C ALA A 378 19.74 -3.14 10.28
N PHE A 379 19.66 -4.30 9.63
CA PHE A 379 20.57 -4.72 8.57
C PHE A 379 20.54 -3.78 7.35
N VAL A 380 19.34 -3.42 6.87
CA VAL A 380 19.15 -2.56 5.69
C VAL A 380 19.60 -1.12 5.95
N THR A 381 19.39 -0.61 7.16
CA THR A 381 19.73 0.78 7.52
C THR A 381 21.15 0.93 8.08
N GLY A 382 21.83 -0.18 8.36
CA GLY A 382 23.10 -0.16 9.11
C GLY A 382 22.94 0.25 10.57
N ALA A 383 21.70 0.41 11.06
CA ALA A 383 21.41 0.69 12.45
C ALA A 383 21.65 -0.59 13.25
N SER A 384 22.86 -0.77 13.79
CA SER A 384 23.12 -1.78 14.80
C SER A 384 22.20 -1.49 15.98
N GLY A 385 21.42 -2.49 16.42
CA GLY A 385 20.42 -2.33 17.47
C GLY A 385 20.96 -1.54 18.67
N VAL A 386 20.22 -0.51 19.07
CA VAL A 386 20.38 0.15 20.37
C VAL A 386 19.72 -0.74 21.43
#